data_AF-C9DQ17-F1
#
_entry.id   AF-C9DQ17-F1
#
_cell.length_a   1.000
_cell.length_b   1.000
_cell.length_c   1.000
_cell.angle_alpha   90.00
_cell.angle_beta   90.00
_cell.angle_gamma   90.00
#
_symmetry.space_group_name_H-M   'P 1'
#
loop_
_entity.id
_entity.type
_entity.pdbx_description
1 polymer ?
#
loop_
_entity_poly.entity_id
_entity_poly.type
_entity_poly.pdbx_seq_one_letter_code
_entity_poly.pdbx_strand_id
1 'polypeptide(L)'
;MARKTIEQKLAELDAQRATLRARLGKQERANDTRRKVLLGALVLHRLENGKDEEFARRLREWLRRELPDFLTRETDKALFADLIAPAPATAPTTGTTGGAPAGQGGADA
;
A
#
# COMPACT_ATOMS: atom_id res chain seq x y z
N MET A 1 -38.17 37.91 -34.30
CA MET A 1 -36.94 37.41 -33.67
C MET A 1 -36.94 37.84 -32.20
N ALA A 2 -37.43 36.98 -31.30
CA ALA A 2 -37.54 37.33 -29.88
C ALA A 2 -36.14 37.45 -29.27
N ARG A 3 -35.78 38.64 -28.76
CA ARG A 3 -34.57 38.82 -27.95
C ARG A 3 -34.77 38.00 -26.67
N LYS A 4 -33.89 37.01 -26.43
CA LYS A 4 -33.80 36.34 -25.13
C LYS A 4 -33.70 37.40 -24.03
N THR A 5 -34.55 37.29 -23.02
CA THR A 5 -34.51 38.20 -21.86
C THR A 5 -33.19 38.02 -21.12
N ILE A 6 -32.75 39.05 -20.39
CA ILE A 6 -31.48 39.01 -19.63
C ILE A 6 -31.49 37.83 -18.64
N GLU A 7 -32.65 37.53 -18.05
CA GLU A 7 -32.86 36.38 -17.16
C GLU A 7 -32.62 35.03 -17.86
N GLN A 8 -33.13 34.86 -19.09
CA GLN A 8 -32.89 33.63 -19.86
C GLN A 8 -31.41 33.45 -20.21
N LYS A 9 -30.72 34.54 -20.52
CA LYS A 9 -29.26 34.51 -20.76
C LYS A 9 -28.47 34.20 -19.50
N LEU A 10 -28.90 34.73 -18.35
CA LEU A 10 -28.27 34.45 -17.06
C LEU A 10 -28.45 32.97 -16.68
N ALA A 11 -29.66 32.43 -16.82
CA ALA A 11 -29.93 31.02 -16.58
C ALA A 11 -29.14 30.09 -17.50
N GLU A 12 -28.97 30.45 -18.77
CA GLU A 12 -28.17 29.69 -19.74
C GLU A 12 -26.67 29.69 -19.38
N LEU A 13 -26.13 30.83 -18.94
CA LEU A 13 -24.75 30.94 -18.47
C LEU A 13 -24.51 30.16 -17.17
N ASP A 14 -25.44 30.20 -16.23
CA ASP A 14 -25.33 29.44 -14.98
C ASP A 14 -25.40 27.93 -15.21
N ALA A 15 -26.27 27.47 -16.13
CA ALA A 15 -26.33 26.07 -16.54
C ALA A 15 -25.03 25.59 -17.21
N GLN A 16 -24.44 26.43 -18.07
CA GLN A 16 -23.13 26.14 -18.68
C GLN A 16 -22.02 26.07 -17.62
N ARG A 17 -22.00 27.02 -16.67
CA ARG A 17 -21.03 27.03 -15.57
C ARG A 17 -21.15 25.81 -14.67
N ALA A 18 -22.36 25.39 -14.34
CA ALA A 18 -22.62 24.19 -13.55
C ALA A 18 -22.11 22.94 -14.27
N THR A 19 -22.35 22.83 -15.58
CA THR A 19 -21.88 21.70 -16.40
C THR A 19 -20.36 21.63 -16.46
N LEU A 20 -19.69 22.77 -16.67
CA LEU A 20 -18.23 22.83 -16.69
C LEU A 20 -17.62 22.46 -15.33
N ARG A 21 -18.19 22.97 -14.23
CA ARG A 21 -17.78 22.60 -12.87
C ARG A 21 -17.95 21.11 -12.58
N ALA A 22 -19.06 20.52 -13.01
CA ALA A 22 -19.31 19.09 -12.84
C ALA A 22 -18.27 18.24 -13.61
N ARG A 23 -17.90 18.66 -14.83
CA ARG A 23 -16.85 18.00 -15.61
C ARG A 23 -15.48 18.13 -14.94
N LEU A 24 -15.15 19.31 -14.44
CA LEU A 24 -13.89 19.56 -13.74
C LEU A 24 -13.78 18.71 -12.47
N GLY A 25 -14.81 18.68 -11.64
CA GLY A 25 -14.84 17.84 -10.44
C GLY A 25 -14.81 16.33 -10.72
N LYS A 26 -15.30 15.88 -11.88
CA LYS A 26 -15.12 14.49 -12.33
C LYS A 26 -13.66 14.22 -12.70
N GLN A 27 -13.03 15.13 -13.43
CA GLN A 27 -11.64 15.02 -13.84
C GLN A 27 -10.68 15.04 -12.65
N GLU A 28 -10.94 15.90 -11.66
CA GLU A 28 -10.16 15.99 -10.43
C GLU A 28 -10.21 14.68 -9.64
N ARG A 29 -11.41 14.12 -9.42
CA ARG A 29 -11.56 12.82 -8.75
C ARG A 29 -10.88 11.68 -9.50
N ALA A 30 -10.95 11.68 -10.83
CA ALA A 30 -10.25 10.71 -11.67
C ALA A 30 -8.73 10.85 -11.55
N ASN A 31 -8.20 12.07 -11.56
CA ASN A 31 -6.78 12.33 -11.39
C ASN A 31 -6.29 11.95 -9.98
N ASP A 32 -7.06 12.30 -8.95
CA ASP A 32 -6.77 11.99 -7.56
C ASP A 32 -6.73 10.47 -7.31
N THR A 33 -7.73 9.74 -7.83
CA THR A 33 -7.75 8.27 -7.78
C THR A 33 -6.51 7.71 -8.48
N ARG A 34 -6.18 8.21 -9.69
CA ARG A 34 -5.01 7.74 -10.44
C ARG A 34 -3.70 8.03 -9.71
N ARG A 35 -3.57 9.20 -9.10
CA ARG A 35 -2.38 9.59 -8.33
C ARG A 35 -2.19 8.68 -7.12
N LYS A 36 -3.26 8.43 -6.36
CA LYS A 36 -3.24 7.55 -5.19
C LYS A 36 -2.84 6.12 -5.57
N VAL A 37 -3.43 5.58 -6.65
CA VAL A 37 -3.10 4.24 -7.15
C VAL A 37 -1.65 4.15 -7.63
N LEU A 38 -1.17 5.12 -8.42
CA LEU A 38 0.20 5.11 -8.92
C LEU A 38 1.23 5.24 -7.79
N LEU A 39 0.96 6.09 -6.80
CA LEU A 39 1.83 6.24 -5.63
C LEU A 39 1.88 4.94 -4.83
N GLY A 40 0.73 4.31 -4.58
CA GLY A 40 0.67 3.01 -3.91
C GLY A 40 1.44 1.92 -4.65
N ALA A 41 1.24 1.81 -5.97
CA ALA A 41 1.95 0.86 -6.82
C ALA A 41 3.48 1.08 -6.80
N LEU A 42 3.93 2.33 -6.80
CA LEU A 42 5.36 2.66 -6.70
C LEU A 42 5.95 2.22 -5.35
N VAL A 43 5.24 2.47 -4.25
CA VAL A 43 5.68 2.09 -2.90
C VAL A 43 5.79 0.56 -2.79
N LEU A 44 4.76 -0.17 -3.22
CA LEU A 44 4.78 -1.64 -3.24
C LEU A 44 5.94 -2.18 -4.08
N HIS A 45 6.09 -1.66 -5.30
CA HIS A 45 7.20 -2.03 -6.17
C HIS A 45 8.58 -1.77 -5.53
N ARG A 46 8.73 -0.67 -4.79
CA ARG A 46 9.99 -0.33 -4.11
C ARG A 46 10.27 -1.25 -2.92
N LEU A 47 9.24 -1.77 -2.27
CA LEU A 47 9.36 -2.73 -1.17
C LEU A 47 9.73 -4.15 -1.65
N GLU A 48 9.26 -4.54 -2.83
CA GLU A 48 9.51 -5.86 -3.44
C GLU A 48 10.81 -5.89 -4.25
N ASN A 49 11.03 -4.89 -5.10
CA ASN A 49 12.09 -4.89 -6.13
C ASN A 49 13.15 -3.80 -5.91
N GLY A 50 13.16 -3.17 -4.74
CA GLY A 50 14.10 -2.09 -4.43
C GLY A 50 15.55 -2.58 -4.41
N LYS A 51 16.42 -1.97 -5.23
CA LYS A 51 17.88 -2.19 -5.17
C LYS A 51 18.53 -1.77 -3.84
N ASP A 52 17.79 -1.02 -3.03
CA ASP A 52 18.21 -0.47 -1.74
C ASP A 52 17.39 -1.12 -0.63
N GLU A 53 17.93 -2.21 -0.08
CA GLU A 53 17.29 -2.99 0.98
C GLU A 53 17.13 -2.19 2.26
N GLU A 54 18.05 -1.27 2.57
CA GLU A 54 17.97 -0.46 3.78
C GLU A 54 16.82 0.54 3.70
N PHE A 55 16.67 1.21 2.55
CA PHE A 55 15.52 2.07 2.30
C PHE A 55 14.21 1.28 2.33
N ALA A 56 14.16 0.10 1.71
CA ALA A 56 12.97 -0.74 1.73
C ALA A 56 12.61 -1.18 3.16
N ARG A 57 13.60 -1.51 4.00
CA ARG A 57 13.39 -1.84 5.42
C ARG A 57 12.86 -0.65 6.22
N ARG A 58 13.49 0.52 6.08
CA ARG A 58 13.04 1.77 6.75
C ARG A 58 11.63 2.15 6.32
N LEU A 59 11.32 2.00 5.04
CA LEU A 59 9.99 2.28 4.48
C LEU A 59 8.94 1.31 5.02
N ARG A 60 9.24 0.01 5.11
CA ARG A 60 8.37 -1.00 5.73
C ARG A 60 8.06 -0.67 7.19
N GLU A 61 9.09 -0.32 7.97
CA GLU A 61 8.92 0.05 9.37
C GLU A 61 8.04 1.30 9.54
N TRP A 62 8.26 2.31 8.70
CA TRP A 62 7.42 3.50 8.67
C TRP A 62 5.97 3.17 8.27
N LEU A 63 5.76 2.36 7.22
CA LEU A 63 4.43 1.91 6.80
C LEU A 63 3.70 1.21 7.95
N ARG A 64 4.37 0.28 8.63
CA ARG A 64 3.79 -0.47 9.74
C ARG A 64 3.27 0.42 10.86
N ARG A 65 3.93 1.55 11.13
CA ARG A 65 3.49 2.49 12.17
C ARG A 65 2.35 3.37 11.70
N GLU A 66 2.39 3.87 10.47
CA GLU A 66 1.43 4.87 9.97
C GLU A 66 0.16 4.24 9.37
N LEU A 67 0.23 3.06 8.74
CA LEU A 67 -0.93 2.41 8.12
C LEU A 67 -2.05 2.08 9.12
N PRO A 68 -1.78 1.55 10.32
CA PRO A 68 -2.83 1.30 11.30
C PRO A 68 -3.57 2.55 11.76
N ASP A 69 -2.87 3.69 11.84
CA ASP A 69 -3.44 4.99 12.21
C ASP A 69 -4.21 5.63 11.03
N PHE A 70 -3.73 5.42 9.80
CA PHE A 70 -4.37 5.94 8.58
C PHE A 70 -5.61 5.14 8.15
N LEU A 71 -5.58 3.82 8.32
CA LEU A 71 -6.68 2.92 7.94
C LEU A 71 -7.72 2.86 9.06
N THR A 72 -8.83 3.56 8.86
CA THR A 72 -9.93 3.60 9.84
C THR A 72 -10.81 2.35 9.81
N ARG A 73 -10.78 1.57 8.73
CA ARG A 73 -11.63 0.37 8.55
C ARG A 73 -10.82 -0.91 8.70
N GLU A 74 -11.33 -1.83 9.51
CA GLU A 74 -10.70 -3.16 9.73
C GLU A 74 -10.57 -3.97 8.43
N THR A 75 -11.53 -3.86 7.50
CA THR A 75 -11.45 -4.52 6.19
C THR A 75 -10.25 -4.04 5.38
N ASP A 76 -9.94 -2.75 5.44
CA ASP A 76 -8.79 -2.20 4.72
C ASP A 76 -7.49 -2.62 5.40
N LYS A 77 -7.44 -2.65 6.74
CA LYS A 77 -6.28 -3.16 7.49
C LYS A 77 -5.94 -4.60 7.12
N ALA A 78 -6.94 -5.45 6.93
CA ALA A 78 -6.74 -6.85 6.53
C ALA A 78 -6.05 -6.99 5.16
N LEU A 79 -6.22 -6.03 4.24
CA LEU A 79 -5.55 -6.02 2.93
C LEU A 79 -4.05 -5.76 3.01
N PHE A 80 -3.57 -5.16 4.11
CA PHE A 80 -2.17 -4.84 4.34
C PHE A 80 -1.56 -5.65 5.50
N ALA A 81 -2.21 -6.74 5.91
CA ALA A 81 -1.78 -7.54 7.05
C ALA A 81 -0.37 -8.13 6.86
N ASP A 82 0.01 -8.45 5.63
CA ASP A 82 1.34 -8.90 5.22
C ASP A 82 2.43 -7.83 5.39
N LEU A 83 2.08 -6.56 5.20
CA LEU A 83 2.96 -5.41 5.40
C LEU A 83 3.04 -4.94 6.85
N ILE A 84 1.94 -5.12 7.60
CA ILE A 84 1.81 -4.67 9.01
C ILE A 84 2.33 -5.75 9.97
N ALA A 85 2.15 -7.03 9.64
CA ALA A 85 2.63 -8.13 10.48
C ALA A 85 4.17 -8.12 10.53
N PRO A 86 4.77 -8.44 11.68
CA PRO A 86 6.21 -8.68 11.72
C PRO A 86 6.47 -9.89 10.84
N ALA A 87 7.41 -9.74 9.90
CA ALA A 87 7.98 -10.87 9.20
C ALA A 87 8.23 -11.95 10.27
N PRO A 88 7.66 -13.17 10.12
CA PRO A 88 7.85 -14.20 11.11
C PRO A 88 9.35 -14.35 11.24
N ALA A 89 9.88 -14.03 12.43
CA ALA A 89 11.27 -14.30 12.75
C ALA A 89 11.46 -15.77 12.41
N THR A 90 12.22 -16.04 11.36
CA THR A 90 12.66 -17.38 11.01
C THR A 90 13.33 -17.89 12.27
N ALA A 91 12.60 -18.74 13.01
CA ALA A 91 13.11 -19.37 14.20
C ALA A 91 14.41 -20.05 13.80
N PRO A 92 15.53 -19.81 14.49
CA PRO A 92 16.75 -20.53 14.20
C PRO A 92 16.43 -22.01 14.36
N THR A 93 16.71 -22.79 13.32
CA THR A 93 16.55 -24.24 13.32
C THR A 93 17.58 -24.83 14.28
N THR A 94 17.30 -24.78 15.58
CA THR A 94 18.05 -25.51 16.59
C THR A 94 17.59 -26.97 16.49
N GLY A 95 18.32 -27.77 15.72
CA GLY A 95 17.95 -29.15 15.43
C GLY A 95 19.15 -30.02 15.08
N THR A 96 20.03 -30.21 16.06
CA THR A 96 20.71 -31.48 16.37
C THR A 96 21.41 -32.21 15.22
N THR A 97 22.68 -31.89 14.98
CA THR A 97 23.67 -32.86 14.50
C THR A 97 24.50 -33.32 15.69
N GLY A 98 24.25 -34.55 16.11
CA GLY A 98 24.76 -35.16 17.34
C GLY A 98 26.27 -35.16 17.46
N GLY A 99 26.75 -34.64 18.59
CA GLY A 99 28.09 -34.90 19.10
C GLY A 99 28.06 -35.99 20.19
N ALA A 100 28.75 -37.10 19.89
CA ALA A 100 29.47 -38.01 20.80
C ALA A 100 28.63 -38.85 21.81
N PRO A 101 29.10 -40.05 22.27
CA PRO A 101 30.48 -40.28 22.70
C PRO A 101 31.15 -41.59 22.25
N ALA A 102 32.48 -41.58 22.41
CA ALA A 102 33.36 -42.74 22.42
C ALA A 102 32.92 -43.81 23.46
N GLY A 103 33.14 -45.08 23.12
CA GLY A 103 33.02 -46.22 24.02
C GLY A 103 33.79 -47.42 23.47
N GLN A 104 34.64 -48.00 24.32
CA GLN A 104 35.75 -48.88 24.03
C GLN A 104 35.45 -50.32 24.48
N GLY A 105 36.02 -51.34 23.80
CA GLY A 105 36.06 -52.77 24.19
C GLY A 105 35.68 -53.67 23.01
N GLY A 106 36.38 -54.72 22.59
CA GLY A 106 37.47 -55.52 23.16
C GLY A 106 37.20 -57.00 22.81
N ALA A 107 38.21 -57.72 22.30
CA ALA A 107 38.35 -59.18 22.17
C ALA A 107 37.40 -59.98 21.24
N ASP A 108 37.94 -60.58 20.17
CA ASP A 108 38.23 -62.03 20.04
C ASP A 108 38.37 -62.44 18.55
N ALA A 109 39.51 -63.07 18.23
CA ALA A 109 39.86 -63.98 17.12
C ALA A 109 41.24 -63.67 16.50
#